data_AF-A0AAJ8B5Q4-F1
#
_entry.id   AF-A0AAJ8B5Q4-F1
#
_cell.length_a   1.000
_cell.length_b   1.000
_cell.length_c   1.000
_cell.angle_alpha   90.00
_cell.angle_beta   90.00
_cell.angle_gamma   90.00
#
_symmetry.space_group_name_H-M   'P 1'
#
loop_
_entity.id
_entity.type
_entity.pdbx_description
1 polymer ?
#
loop_
_entity_poly.entity_id
_entity_poly.type
_entity_poly.pdbx_seq_one_letter_code
_entity_poly.pdbx_strand_id
1 'polypeptide(L)'
;MNPLAFSFHQHLLLLLLLASLSCFSASADRRFGCLFDNELCSPYEICVNDGMFGRCHSVPVTDVYTYDVSPSVVQRFRMLLEKLSNRGNWTTF
;
A
#
# COMPACT_ATOMS: atom_id res chain seq x y z
N MET A 1 42.39 -13.06 -17.58
CA MET A 1 41.07 -12.57 -17.13
C MET A 1 40.20 -13.81 -16.92
N ASN A 2 39.91 -14.18 -15.67
CA ASN A 2 39.32 -15.48 -15.35
C ASN A 2 37.79 -15.45 -15.50
N PRO A 3 37.21 -16.15 -16.50
CA PRO A 3 35.78 -16.08 -16.81
C PRO A 3 34.89 -16.58 -15.65
N LEU A 4 35.45 -17.44 -14.80
CA LEU A 4 34.75 -17.99 -13.62
C LEU A 4 34.49 -16.94 -12.53
N ALA A 5 35.39 -15.96 -12.36
CA ALA A 5 35.24 -14.89 -11.38
C ALA A 5 34.13 -13.90 -11.78
N PHE A 6 33.93 -13.69 -13.08
CA PHE A 6 32.90 -12.81 -13.63
C PHE A 6 31.50 -13.41 -13.43
N SER A 7 31.36 -14.72 -13.67
CA SER A 7 30.11 -15.46 -13.45
C SER A 7 29.66 -15.46 -11.98
N PHE A 8 30.60 -15.62 -11.05
CA PHE A 8 30.33 -15.61 -9.62
C PHE A 8 29.88 -14.23 -9.12
N HIS A 9 30.53 -13.16 -9.58
CA HIS A 9 30.16 -11.80 -9.23
C HIS A 9 28.75 -11.44 -9.72
N GLN A 10 28.41 -11.88 -10.94
CA GLN A 10 27.09 -11.64 -11.52
C GLN A 10 25.97 -12.39 -10.78
N HIS A 11 26.23 -13.63 -10.34
CA HIS A 11 25.29 -14.37 -9.48
C HIS A 11 25.11 -13.70 -8.11
N LEU A 12 26.20 -13.23 -7.50
CA LEU A 12 26.14 -12.52 -6.23
C LEU A 12 25.31 -11.23 -6.34
N LEU A 13 25.51 -10.44 -7.40
CA LEU A 13 24.73 -9.24 -7.67
C LEU A 13 23.24 -9.55 -7.87
N LEU A 14 22.92 -10.62 -8.60
CA LEU A 14 21.53 -11.04 -8.81
C LEU A 14 20.86 -11.47 -7.50
N LEU A 15 21.57 -12.22 -6.66
CA LEU A 15 21.09 -12.64 -5.35
C LEU A 15 20.84 -11.43 -4.43
N LEU A 16 21.75 -10.46 -4.43
CA LEU A 16 21.58 -9.20 -3.68
C LEU A 16 20.37 -8.39 -4.17
N LEU A 17 20.16 -8.32 -5.48
CA LEU A 17 19.01 -7.62 -6.06
C LEU A 17 17.69 -8.29 -5.65
N LEU A 18 17.60 -9.61 -5.75
CA LEU A 18 16.41 -10.37 -5.35
C LEU A 18 16.12 -10.26 -3.85
N ALA A 19 17.16 -10.32 -3.00
CA ALA A 19 17.03 -10.12 -1.57
C ALA A 19 16.57 -8.69 -1.20
N SER A 20 17.00 -7.70 -1.98
CA SER A 20 16.55 -6.32 -1.79
C SER A 20 15.07 -6.16 -2.16
N LEU A 21 14.62 -6.71 -3.28
CA LEU A 21 13.22 -6.63 -3.73
C LEU A 21 12.24 -7.30 -2.74
N SER A 22 12.65 -8.38 -2.08
CA SER A 22 11.82 -9.06 -1.08
C SER A 22 11.76 -8.32 0.26
N CYS A 23 12.84 -7.66 0.66
CA CYS A 23 12.88 -6.80 1.86
C CYS A 23 12.14 -5.47 1.65
N PHE A 24 12.12 -4.94 0.43
CA PHE A 24 11.31 -3.77 0.06
C PHE A 24 9.89 -4.17 -0.31
N SER A 25 9.20 -4.86 0.61
CA SER A 25 7.74 -4.81 0.59
C SER A 25 7.37 -3.35 0.79
N ALA A 26 6.98 -2.65 -0.29
CA ALA A 26 6.49 -1.28 -0.24
C ALA A 26 5.33 -1.26 0.76
N SER A 27 5.67 -0.94 2.00
CA SER A 27 4.74 -0.95 3.11
C SER A 27 3.98 0.35 2.97
N ALA A 28 2.97 0.35 2.09
CA ALA A 28 1.95 1.37 2.15
C ALA A 28 1.46 1.36 3.60
N ASP A 29 1.50 2.52 4.24
CA ASP A 29 0.95 2.67 5.58
C ASP A 29 -0.51 2.21 5.53
N ARG A 30 -0.77 1.00 6.04
CA ARG A 30 -2.09 0.33 5.96
C ARG A 30 -3.13 1.02 6.84
N ARG A 31 -2.78 2.13 7.47
CA ARG A 31 -3.69 2.84 8.36
C ARG A 31 -4.70 3.66 7.58
N PHE A 32 -4.58 3.82 6.26
CA PHE A 32 -5.49 4.68 5.49
C PHE A 32 -6.33 3.87 4.52
N GLY A 33 -7.56 4.34 4.27
CA GLY A 33 -8.41 3.75 3.25
C GLY A 33 -9.36 2.67 3.76
N CYS A 34 -9.48 2.49 5.07
CA CYS A 34 -10.28 1.40 5.63
C CYS A 34 -11.79 1.51 5.33
N LEU A 35 -12.33 2.70 5.02
CA LEU A 35 -13.71 2.85 4.51
C LEU A 35 -13.86 2.48 3.03
N PHE A 36 -12.74 2.38 2.32
CA PHE A 36 -12.70 1.88 0.96
C PHE A 36 -12.53 0.36 0.94
N ASP A 37 -11.63 -0.18 1.78
CA ASP A 37 -11.39 -1.62 1.96
C ASP A 37 -11.21 -1.98 3.44
N ASN A 38 -12.11 -2.80 3.98
CA ASN A 38 -12.16 -3.14 5.40
C ASN A 38 -11.06 -4.13 5.84
N GLU A 39 -10.37 -4.79 4.90
CA GLU A 39 -9.29 -5.74 5.19
C GLU A 39 -7.94 -5.06 5.48
N LEU A 40 -7.91 -3.72 5.48
CA LEU A 40 -6.69 -2.94 5.70
C LEU A 40 -6.30 -2.84 7.18
N CYS A 41 -7.28 -2.80 8.08
CA CYS A 41 -7.02 -2.69 9.52
C CYS A 41 -6.62 -4.03 10.14
N SER A 42 -5.70 -3.99 11.10
CA SER A 42 -5.35 -5.17 11.89
C SER A 42 -6.53 -5.59 12.79
N PRO A 43 -6.61 -6.85 13.27
CA PRO A 43 -7.71 -7.32 14.12
C PRO A 43 -7.94 -6.52 15.42
N TYR A 44 -6.92 -5.77 15.88
CA TYR A 44 -6.97 -4.95 17.09
C TYR A 44 -7.11 -3.45 16.80
N GLU A 45 -7.37 -3.08 15.55
CA GLU A 45 -7.61 -1.72 15.10
C GLU A 45 -9.07 -1.56 14.69
N ILE A 46 -9.60 -0.35 14.85
CA ILE A 46 -10.92 0.02 14.37
C ILE A 46 -10.79 0.99 13.20
N CYS A 47 -11.70 0.91 12.23
CA CYS A 47 -11.78 1.88 11.15
C CYS A 47 -12.59 3.11 11.60
N VAL A 48 -11.94 4.27 11.60
CA VAL A 48 -12.55 5.56 11.95
C VAL A 48 -12.77 6.39 10.70
N ASN A 49 -13.93 7.03 10.60
CA ASN A 49 -14.21 7.97 9.52
C ASN A 49 -13.46 9.28 9.75
N ASP A 50 -12.47 9.57 8.91
CA ASP A 50 -11.66 10.78 8.94
C ASP A 50 -12.15 11.87 7.98
N GLY A 51 -13.34 11.74 7.38
CA GLY A 51 -13.86 12.68 6.37
C GLY A 51 -13.38 12.41 4.94
N MET A 52 -12.53 11.40 4.73
CA MET A 52 -12.04 10.98 3.41
C MET A 52 -12.25 9.47 3.21
N PHE A 53 -11.20 8.66 3.34
CA PHE A 53 -11.22 7.22 3.09
C PHE A 53 -11.13 6.39 4.37
N GLY A 54 -11.14 7.04 5.53
CA GLY A 54 -11.04 6.40 6.83
C GLY A 54 -9.62 6.04 7.21
N ARG A 55 -9.42 5.92 8.52
CA ARG A 55 -8.14 5.58 9.13
C ARG A 55 -8.28 4.49 10.19
N CYS A 56 -7.36 3.53 10.21
CA CYS A 56 -7.25 2.53 11.27
C CYS A 56 -6.65 3.17 12.54
N HIS A 57 -7.30 2.93 13.67
CA HIS A 57 -6.84 3.38 14.98
C HIS A 57 -6.74 2.21 15.95
N SER A 58 -5.64 2.13 16.70
CA SER A 58 -5.53 1.23 17.84
C SER A 58 -6.44 1.69 18.98
N VAL A 59 -6.98 0.74 19.74
CA VAL A 59 -7.81 1.02 20.92
C VAL A 59 -6.91 1.14 22.16
N PRO A 60 -7.10 2.13 23.05
CA PRO A 60 -8.10 3.21 22.99
C PRO A 60 -7.72 4.29 21.97
N VAL A 61 -8.72 4.83 21.28
CA VAL A 61 -8.51 5.88 20.28
C VAL A 61 -8.11 7.17 20.99
N THR A 62 -6.88 7.63 20.79
CA THR A 62 -6.38 8.84 21.46
C THR A 62 -6.67 10.11 20.68
N ASP A 63 -6.56 10.08 19.34
CA ASP A 63 -6.66 11.27 18.50
C ASP A 63 -7.34 10.95 17.16
N VAL A 64 -8.60 11.35 17.02
CA VAL A 64 -9.31 11.28 15.72
C VAL A 64 -9.17 12.63 15.03
N TYR A 65 -8.45 12.66 13.92
CA TYR A 65 -8.42 13.82 13.03
C TYR A 65 -9.45 13.63 11.92
N THR A 66 -10.29 14.64 11.71
CA THR A 66 -11.26 14.67 10.61
C THR A 66 -10.88 15.76 9.62
N TYR A 67 -10.70 15.39 8.37
CA TYR A 67 -10.52 16.30 7.25
C TYR A 67 -11.85 17.00 6.92
N ASP A 68 -11.83 18.32 6.82
CA ASP A 68 -12.95 19.10 6.29
C ASP A 68 -12.85 19.14 4.76
N VAL A 69 -13.39 18.11 4.11
CA VAL A 69 -13.41 17.96 2.65
C VAL A 69 -14.84 17.76 2.20
N SER A 70 -15.24 18.48 1.14
CA SER A 70 -16.57 18.33 0.58
C SER A 70 -16.83 16.90 0.09
N PRO A 71 -18.01 16.30 0.36
CA PRO A 71 -18.33 14.94 -0.07
C PRO A 71 -18.15 14.71 -1.58
N SER A 72 -18.40 15.73 -2.41
CA SER A 72 -18.22 15.64 -3.86
C SER A 72 -16.77 15.38 -4.28
N VAL A 73 -15.81 15.93 -3.53
CA VAL A 73 -14.37 15.74 -3.75
C VAL A 73 -13.97 14.33 -3.36
N VAL A 74 -14.44 13.84 -2.20
CA VAL A 74 -14.22 12.46 -1.75
C VAL A 74 -14.76 11.46 -2.78
N GLN A 75 -15.98 11.68 -3.28
CA GLN A 75 -16.60 10.84 -4.31
C GLN A 75 -15.81 10.86 -5.63
N ARG A 76 -15.33 12.03 -6.05
CA ARG A 76 -14.50 12.15 -7.25
C ARG A 76 -13.20 11.35 -7.10
N PHE A 77 -12.55 11.42 -5.95
CA PHE A 77 -11.34 10.63 -5.71
C PHE A 77 -11.62 9.13 -5.68
N ARG A 78 -12.72 8.69 -5.05
CA ARG A 78 -13.13 7.28 -5.07
C ARG A 78 -13.29 6.75 -6.50
N MET A 79 -14.02 7.48 -7.35
CA MET A 79 -14.18 7.12 -8.76
C MET A 79 -12.85 7.02 -9.51
N LEU A 80 -11.91 7.94 -9.23
CA LEU A 80 -10.58 7.91 -9.85
C LEU A 80 -9.76 6.70 -9.39
N LEU A 81 -9.78 6.39 -8.08
CA LEU A 81 -9.11 5.23 -7.52
C LEU A 81 -9.68 3.92 -8.07
N GLU A 82 -11.01 3.79 -8.16
CA GLU A 82 -11.67 2.64 -8.78
C GLU A 82 -11.26 2.49 -10.26
N LYS A 83 -11.23 3.58 -11.02
CA LYS A 83 -10.77 3.57 -12.42
C LYS A 83 -9.30 3.17 -12.56
N LEU A 84 -8.43 3.56 -11.63
CA LEU A 84 -7.02 3.19 -11.64
C LEU A 84 -6.81 1.74 -11.22
N SER A 85 -7.53 1.28 -10.20
CA SER A 85 -7.52 -0.11 -9.75
C SER A 85 -7.97 -1.06 -10.88
N ASN A 86 -9.06 -0.72 -11.58
CA ASN A 86 -9.56 -1.50 -12.72
C ASN A 86 -8.65 -1.46 -13.96
N ARG A 87 -7.68 -0.54 -14.03
CA ARG A 87 -6.66 -0.49 -15.09
C ARG A 87 -5.42 -1.32 -14.74
N GLY A 88 -5.38 -1.94 -13.57
CA GLY A 88 -4.32 -2.83 -13.10
C GLY A 88 -4.28 -4.23 -13.71
N ASN A 89 -5.20 -4.59 -14.61
CA ASN A 89 -5.11 -5.84 -15.37
C ASN A 89 -4.03 -5.75 -16.47
N TRP A 90 -2.77 -5.82 -16.06
CA TRP A 90 -1.67 -6.29 -16.90
C TRP A 90 -1.18 -7.64 -16.38
N THR A 91 -2.06 -8.64 -16.39
CA THR A 91 -1.70 -10.06 -16.48
C THR A 91 -3.00 -10.86 -16.68
N THR A 92 -2.95 -11.78 -17.65
CA THR A 92 -4.01 -12.72 -18.08
C THR A 92 -5.00 -12.19 -19.14
N PHE A 93 -4.50 -12.11 -20.39
CA PHE A 93 -5.12 -12.81 -21.53
C PHE A 93 -4.18 -13.94 -21.93
#